data_AF-A0AAE1MBF2-F1
#
_entry.id   AF-A0AAE1MBF2-F1
#
_cell.length_a   1.000
_cell.length_b   1.000
_cell.length_c   1.000
_cell.angle_alpha   90.00
_cell.angle_beta   90.00
_cell.angle_gamma   90.00
#
_symmetry.space_group_name_H-M   'P 1'
#
loop_
_entity.id
_entity.type
_entity.pdbx_description
1 polymer ?
#
loop_
_entity_poly.entity_id
_entity_poly.type
_entity_poly.pdbx_seq_one_letter_code
_entity_poly.pdbx_strand_id
1 'polypeptide(L)'
;MAEVSVKPVPLLKDELDIVIPTIRNLDFLEMWRSFFQPYHLIIVQDVNPSKTIKVPEGFDYELFNRNDINRILGPKVSCISFKDSACRCFGYMVSRM
;
A
#
# COMPACT_ATOMS: atom_id res chain seq x y z
N MET A 1 -19.21 31.19 4.16
CA MET A 1 -17.81 31.36 4.59
C MET A 1 -16.98 30.35 3.85
N ALA A 2 -15.94 30.75 3.12
CA ALA A 2 -15.09 29.81 2.39
C ALA A 2 -14.19 29.08 3.40
N GLU A 3 -14.35 27.76 3.49
CA GLU A 3 -13.44 26.91 4.27
C GLU A 3 -12.05 27.00 3.64
N VAL A 4 -11.09 27.52 4.40
CA VAL A 4 -9.69 27.52 3.98
C VAL A 4 -9.23 26.06 4.05
N SER A 5 -9.07 25.41 2.89
CA SER A 5 -8.52 24.06 2.80
C SER A 5 -7.04 24.11 3.18
N VAL A 6 -6.76 23.86 4.46
CA VAL A 6 -5.40 23.71 4.97
C VAL A 6 -4.87 22.39 4.44
N LYS A 7 -3.94 22.46 3.47
CA LYS A 7 -3.22 21.27 3.02
C LYS A 7 -2.36 20.76 4.19
N PRO A 8 -2.44 19.48 4.56
CA PRO A 8 -1.56 18.92 5.58
C PRO A 8 -0.10 19.13 5.16
N VAL A 9 0.74 19.60 6.08
CA VAL A 9 2.19 19.59 5.86
C VAL A 9 2.64 18.13 5.94
N PRO A 10 3.22 17.56 4.87
CA PRO A 10 3.66 16.17 4.90
C PRO A 10 4.91 16.05 5.77
N LEU A 11 4.77 15.40 6.92
CA LEU A 11 5.86 15.09 7.84
C LEU A 11 6.51 13.77 7.41
N LEU A 12 7.84 13.65 7.46
CA LEU A 12 8.57 12.44 7.05
C LEU A 12 8.39 12.08 5.57
N LYS A 13 8.16 13.09 4.73
CA LYS A 13 8.16 12.90 3.29
C LYS A 13 9.52 12.33 2.87
N ASP A 14 9.51 11.34 1.98
CA ASP A 14 10.69 10.63 1.48
C ASP A 14 11.41 9.75 2.54
N GLU A 15 10.90 9.70 3.78
CA GLU A 15 11.42 8.88 4.89
C GLU A 15 10.39 7.84 5.41
N LEU A 16 9.16 7.86 4.86
CA LEU A 16 8.05 7.02 5.29
C LEU A 16 7.38 6.33 4.11
N ASP A 17 7.32 5.00 4.18
CA ASP A 17 6.44 4.18 3.36
C ASP A 17 5.13 3.88 4.09
N ILE A 18 4.01 3.93 3.37
CA ILE A 18 2.69 3.52 3.89
C ILE A 18 2.31 2.16 3.33
N VAL A 19 2.20 1.16 4.21
CA VAL A 19 1.77 -0.19 3.82
C VAL A 19 0.25 -0.31 3.86
N ILE A 20 -0.37 -0.65 2.74
CA ILE A 20 -1.82 -0.83 2.60
C ILE A 20 -2.12 -2.29 2.24
N PRO A 21 -2.50 -3.14 3.22
CA PRO A 21 -3.07 -4.44 2.90
C PRO A 21 -4.51 -4.25 2.40
N THR A 22 -4.86 -4.88 1.28
CA THR A 22 -6.21 -4.75 0.73
C THR A 22 -6.79 -6.05 0.19
N ILE A 23 -8.10 -6.18 0.38
CA ILE A 23 -8.97 -7.20 -0.22
C ILE A 23 -10.05 -6.58 -1.12
N ARG A 24 -10.07 -5.25 -1.27
CA ARG A 24 -11.10 -4.45 -1.94
C ARG A 24 -10.47 -3.38 -2.84
N ASN A 25 -11.29 -2.50 -3.40
CA ASN A 25 -10.83 -1.33 -4.16
C ASN A 25 -10.10 -0.31 -3.26
N LEU A 26 -9.50 0.70 -3.89
CA LEU A 26 -8.68 1.72 -3.25
C LEU A 26 -9.28 3.12 -3.40
N ASP A 27 -10.59 3.23 -3.58
CA ASP A 27 -11.27 4.51 -3.82
C ASP A 27 -11.06 5.52 -2.68
N PHE A 28 -10.78 5.03 -1.46
CA PHE A 28 -10.44 5.86 -0.32
C PHE A 28 -9.17 6.69 -0.53
N LEU A 29 -8.26 6.27 -1.42
CA LEU A 29 -7.06 7.04 -1.76
C LEU A 29 -7.42 8.38 -2.38
N GLU A 30 -8.50 8.47 -3.17
CA GLU A 30 -8.96 9.76 -3.69
C GLU A 30 -9.61 10.62 -2.60
N MET A 31 -10.40 10.00 -1.71
CA MET A 31 -11.02 10.72 -0.58
C MET A 31 -9.98 11.34 0.36
N TRP A 32 -8.86 10.66 0.56
CA TRP A 32 -7.79 11.06 1.47
C TRP A 32 -6.51 11.47 0.74
N ARG A 33 -6.62 11.90 -0.52
CA ARG A 33 -5.48 12.12 -1.41
C ARG A 33 -4.41 13.03 -0.83
N SER A 34 -4.83 14.13 -0.21
CA SER A 34 -3.92 15.10 0.43
C SER A 34 -3.02 14.50 1.50
N PHE A 35 -3.42 13.38 2.10
CA PHE A 35 -2.67 12.68 3.14
C PHE A 35 -1.79 11.57 2.58
N PHE A 36 -2.22 10.86 1.54
CA PHE A 36 -1.46 9.70 1.02
C PHE A 36 -0.52 10.06 -0.13
N GLN A 37 -0.91 11.00 -1.00
CA GLN A 37 -0.17 11.33 -2.22
C GLN A 37 1.30 11.73 -1.98
N PRO A 38 1.66 12.42 -0.88
CA PRO A 38 3.06 12.79 -0.64
C PRO A 38 4.01 11.62 -0.33
N TYR A 39 3.49 10.43 0.00
CA TYR A 39 4.27 9.28 0.48
C TYR A 39 4.29 8.15 -0.56
N HIS A 40 5.32 7.30 -0.48
CA HIS A 40 5.37 6.07 -1.25
C HIS A 40 4.47 5.01 -0.61
N LEU A 41 3.65 4.34 -1.43
CA LEU A 41 2.69 3.35 -0.99
C LEU A 41 3.15 1.93 -1.32
N ILE A 42 3.12 1.04 -0.35
CA ILE A 42 3.34 -0.40 -0.59
C ILE A 42 1.99 -1.10 -0.42
N ILE A 43 1.40 -1.46 -1.55
CA ILE A 43 0.07 -2.05 -1.59
C ILE A 43 0.22 -3.57 -1.69
N VAL A 44 -0.37 -4.28 -0.73
CA VAL A 44 -0.32 -5.75 -0.70
C VAL A 44 -1.72 -6.32 -0.87
N GLN A 45 -1.94 -6.96 -2.02
CA GLN A 45 -3.20 -7.58 -2.38
C GLN A 45 -3.30 -8.99 -1.80
N ASP A 46 -4.31 -9.19 -0.96
CA ASP A 46 -4.56 -10.47 -0.26
C ASP A 46 -5.63 -11.34 -0.98
N VAL A 47 -6.42 -10.75 -1.89
CA VAL A 47 -7.42 -11.49 -2.69
C VAL A 47 -6.79 -12.08 -3.96
N ASN A 48 -7.42 -13.16 -4.46
CA ASN A 48 -7.14 -13.84 -5.73
C ASN A 48 -6.26 -13.00 -6.70
N PRO A 49 -5.04 -13.46 -7.03
CA PRO A 49 -4.09 -12.70 -7.85
C PRO A 49 -4.60 -12.39 -9.27
N SER A 50 -5.67 -13.04 -9.72
CA SER A 50 -6.34 -12.73 -11.00
C SER A 50 -7.22 -11.48 -10.95
N LYS A 51 -7.57 -10.96 -9.76
CA LYS A 51 -8.32 -9.69 -9.66
C LYS A 51 -7.36 -8.52 -9.77
N THR A 52 -7.57 -7.65 -10.74
CA THR A 52 -6.82 -6.39 -10.85
C THR A 52 -7.37 -5.37 -9.88
N ILE A 53 -6.53 -4.86 -8.98
CA ILE A 53 -6.82 -3.65 -8.19
C ILE A 53 -6.32 -2.44 -8.97
N LYS A 54 -7.15 -1.40 -9.06
CA LYS A 54 -6.78 -0.12 -9.68
C LYS A 54 -6.36 0.85 -8.58
N VAL A 55 -5.14 1.38 -8.70
CA VAL A 55 -4.67 2.52 -7.91
C VAL A 55 -4.99 3.79 -8.70
N PRO A 56 -5.54 4.84 -8.08
CA PRO A 56 -5.73 6.12 -8.77
C PRO A 56 -4.42 6.67 -9.31
N GLU A 57 -4.49 7.49 -10.37
CA GLU A 57 -3.29 8.06 -10.98
C GLU A 57 -2.57 9.06 -10.06
N GLY A 58 -1.25 9.20 -10.22
CA GLY A 58 -0.46 10.19 -9.51
C GLY A 58 -0.08 9.84 -8.07
N PHE A 59 -0.29 8.57 -7.66
CA PHE A 59 0.35 7.98 -6.48
C PHE A 59 1.65 7.28 -6.89
N ASP A 60 2.68 7.40 -6.04
CA ASP A 60 3.89 6.59 -6.12
C ASP A 60 3.68 5.30 -5.34
N TYR A 61 3.78 4.14 -5.98
CA TYR A 61 3.47 2.87 -5.33
C TYR A 61 4.16 1.64 -5.93
N GLU A 62 4.33 0.63 -5.08
CA GLU A 62 4.53 -0.76 -5.47
C GLU A 62 3.31 -1.61 -5.14
N LEU A 63 2.93 -2.51 -6.04
CA LEU A 63 1.82 -3.43 -5.85
C LEU A 63 2.33 -4.86 -5.86
N PHE A 64 2.08 -5.57 -4.75
CA PHE A 64 2.44 -6.97 -4.60
C PHE A 64 1.19 -7.82 -4.42
N ASN A 65 1.13 -8.95 -5.11
CA ASN A 65 0.15 -10.00 -4.84
C ASN A 65 0.83 -11.26 -4.28
N ARG A 66 0.03 -12.28 -3.99
CA ARG A 66 0.53 -13.56 -3.45
C ARG A 66 1.60 -14.23 -4.32
N ASN A 67 1.52 -14.13 -5.64
CA ASN A 67 2.52 -14.72 -6.54
C ASN A 67 3.85 -13.98 -6.42
N ASP A 68 3.82 -12.65 -6.30
CA ASP A 68 5.03 -11.86 -6.09
C ASP A 68 5.70 -12.21 -4.76
N ILE A 69 4.92 -12.29 -3.68
CA ILE A 69 5.43 -12.66 -2.35
C ILE A 69 6.01 -14.08 -2.36
N ASN A 70 5.31 -15.05 -2.98
CA ASN A 70 5.81 -16.41 -3.15
C ASN A 70 7.15 -16.43 -3.90
N ARG A 71 7.28 -15.62 -4.96
CA ARG A 71 8.50 -15.52 -5.77
C ARG A 71 9.66 -14.88 -5.00
N ILE A 72 9.38 -13.81 -4.25
CA ILE A 72 10.39 -13.03 -3.52
C ILE A 72 10.89 -13.79 -2.28
N LEU A 73 9.98 -14.39 -1.50
CA LEU A 73 10.34 -15.11 -0.27
C LEU A 73 10.71 -16.57 -0.51
N GLY A 74 10.28 -17.17 -1.61
CA GLY A 74 10.55 -18.56 -1.96
C GLY A 74 10.21 -19.51 -0.82
N PRO A 75 11.15 -20.34 -0.34
CA PRO A 75 10.92 -21.28 0.78
C PRO A 75 10.49 -20.61 2.09
N LYS A 76 10.77 -19.31 2.28
CA LYS A 76 10.42 -18.56 3.50
C LYS A 76 9.00 -18.01 3.50
N VAL A 77 8.21 -18.26 2.46
CA VAL A 77 6.86 -17.67 2.34
C VAL A 77 5.90 -18.11 3.46
N SER A 78 6.15 -19.27 4.08
CA SER A 78 5.39 -19.73 5.26
C SER A 78 5.49 -18.78 6.46
N CYS A 79 6.49 -17.89 6.50
CA CYS A 79 6.62 -16.85 7.52
C CYS A 79 5.62 -15.70 7.35
N ILE A 80 4.93 -15.59 6.22
CA ILE A 80 3.93 -14.55 5.95
C ILE A 80 2.55 -15.18 5.84
N SER A 81 1.66 -14.79 6.76
CA SER A 81 0.26 -15.18 6.73
C SER A 81 -0.54 -14.29 5.77
N PHE A 82 -1.42 -14.92 4.98
CA PHE A 82 -2.41 -14.27 4.10
C PHE A 82 -3.81 -14.29 4.73
N LYS A 83 -3.88 -14.35 6.06
CA LYS A 83 -5.12 -14.20 6.83
C LYS A 83 -5.13 -12.82 7.46
N ASP A 84 -6.30 -12.18 7.47
CA ASP A 84 -6.58 -10.96 8.24
C ASP A 84 -5.55 -9.84 8.05
N SER A 85 -5.12 -9.62 6.78
CA SER A 85 -4.18 -8.55 6.41
C SER A 85 -2.77 -8.69 7.01
N ALA A 86 -2.37 -9.88 7.45
CA ALA A 86 -1.00 -10.16 7.91
C ALA A 86 0.03 -10.03 6.77
N CYS A 87 -0.42 -9.99 5.51
CA CYS A 87 0.41 -9.70 4.34
C CYS A 87 1.10 -8.31 4.45
N ARG A 88 0.62 -7.39 5.29
CA ARG A 88 1.32 -6.12 5.59
C ARG A 88 2.74 -6.31 6.14
N CYS A 89 3.02 -7.43 6.80
CA CYS A 89 4.38 -7.76 7.27
C CYS A 89 5.36 -7.89 6.11
N PHE A 90 4.89 -8.29 4.93
CA PHE A 90 5.69 -8.26 3.72
C PHE A 90 6.06 -6.82 3.34
N GLY A 91 5.10 -5.90 3.38
CA GLY A 91 5.33 -4.49 3.10
C GLY A 91 6.42 -3.88 3.98
N TYR A 92 6.46 -4.23 5.27
CA TYR A 92 7.55 -3.83 6.16
C TYR A 92 8.93 -4.34 5.69
N MET A 93 9.02 -5.58 5.20
CA MET A 93 10.29 -6.16 4.76
C MET A 93 10.84 -5.52 3.47
N VAL A 94 9.97 -5.00 2.59
CA VAL A 94 10.37 -4.40 1.31
C VAL A 94 10.40 -2.87 1.34
N SER A 95 10.05 -2.29 2.48
CA SER A 95 10.11 -0.84 2.70
C SER A 95 11.53 -0.32 2.51
N ARG A 96 11.62 0.80 1.80
CA ARG A 96 12.86 1.47 1.40
C ARG A 96 13.08 2.61 2.38
N MET A 97 13.57 2.30 3.58
CA MET A 97 14.08 3.34 4.49
C MET A 97 15.35 3.96 3.93
#